data_AF-A0AAX4JNB3-F1
#
_entry.id   AF-A0AAX4JNB3-F1
#
_cell.length_a   1.000
_cell.length_b   1.000
_cell.length_c   1.000
_cell.angle_alpha   90.00
_cell.angle_beta   90.00
_cell.angle_gamma   90.00
#
_symmetry.space_group_name_H-M   'P 1'
#
loop_
_entity.id
_entity.type
_entity.pdbx_description
1 polymer ?
#
loop_
_entity_poly.entity_id
_entity_poly.type
_entity_poly.pdbx_seq_one_letter_code
_entity_poly.pdbx_strand_id
1 'polypeptide(L)'
;MVNASQNQDQTQVKADYDPITLSLFSNRFMCIAEAMGRSLKQTAISTNIKERLDFSCAVFSPNGDLVANAPFVPVHLGAMSCHLPDLTVITPCFDENDPTKIIFFTASRGHHSDIGGILPGSMPPTSTQLYEEGANIQSLKIVSNGYYNHDALYKIMVEDPAQYPGCSGSRSFKDVESDIKAQIAANNKGTNLLKALVKEYNLKTVHSYMNHIKNNAERSVRKMLRKAAEKAGSNVLHTIAGGSGAGDGWHGTSGVHCHMTNTRITDPEILERRYPVLLHEFGFRSSSGGVGKYRGGEGCIRSLQFLQPLSVSILSERRARSPYGLKGGGPGATGLNLWVKQPKEENGKVRTINVGGKGTMQFGTGDRLILHTPGGGGWGAPDNKEEIDKEEAERLLNQARDWEPRGTWADKAQPDF
;
A
#
# COMPACT_ATOMS: atom_id res chain seq x y z
N MET A 1 26.55 -3.19 51.79
CA MET A 1 27.13 -3.55 50.48
C MET A 1 25.98 -4.17 49.69
N VAL A 2 25.42 -3.60 48.63
CA VAL A 2 26.01 -2.92 47.48
C VAL A 2 25.08 -1.79 47.02
N ASN A 3 25.65 -0.60 46.82
CA ASN A 3 25.07 0.51 46.08
C ASN A 3 25.01 0.15 44.60
N ALA A 4 23.88 0.37 43.93
CA ALA A 4 23.83 0.51 42.48
C ALA A 4 22.78 1.56 42.10
N SER A 5 23.23 2.81 42.18
CA SER A 5 22.88 3.95 41.34
C SER A 5 22.08 3.62 40.07
N GLN A 6 20.79 3.99 40.06
CA GLN A 6 20.06 4.27 38.84
C GLN A 6 20.12 5.78 38.55
N ASN A 7 21.32 6.27 38.23
CA ASN A 7 21.46 7.48 37.42
C ASN A 7 21.30 7.02 35.96
N GLN A 8 20.07 7.08 35.44
CA GLN A 8 19.89 7.08 34.00
C GLN A 8 20.38 8.43 33.50
N ASP A 9 21.60 8.39 32.97
CA ASP A 9 22.22 9.43 32.15
C ASP A 9 21.24 9.84 31.03
N GLN A 10 20.44 10.87 31.29
CA GLN A 10 19.85 11.67 30.22
C GLN A 10 20.94 12.58 29.69
N THR A 11 21.90 12.01 28.97
CA THR A 11 22.77 12.78 28.10
C THR A 11 21.88 13.45 27.05
N GLN A 12 21.47 14.69 27.31
CA GLN A 12 20.96 15.60 26.28
C GLN A 12 22.02 15.66 25.18
N VAL A 13 21.76 14.94 24.08
CA VAL A 13 22.54 15.10 22.86
C VAL A 13 22.35 16.55 22.43
N LYS A 14 23.34 17.40 22.72
CA LYS A 14 23.36 18.81 22.32
C LYS A 14 23.21 18.83 20.80
N ALA A 15 22.10 19.36 20.30
CA ALA A 15 21.87 19.47 18.88
C ALA A 15 22.92 20.41 18.29
N ASP A 16 23.65 19.95 17.28
CA ASP A 16 24.69 20.70 16.55
C ASP A 16 24.09 21.81 15.65
N TYR A 17 22.87 22.26 15.95
CA TYR A 17 22.08 23.19 15.15
C TYR A 17 21.11 23.98 16.03
N ASP A 18 20.83 25.21 15.62
CA ASP A 18 19.87 26.07 16.29
C ASP A 18 18.43 25.62 15.94
N PRO A 19 17.58 25.27 16.94
CA PRO A 19 16.20 24.85 16.69
C PRO A 19 15.35 25.93 16.01
N ILE A 20 15.61 27.21 16.25
CA ILE A 20 14.87 28.30 15.60
C ILE A 20 15.18 28.29 14.10
N THR A 21 16.46 28.25 13.76
CA THR A 21 16.90 28.17 12.37
C THR A 21 16.41 26.89 11.68
N LEU A 22 16.40 25.74 12.36
CA LEU A 22 15.82 24.51 11.82
C LEU A 22 14.34 24.68 11.45
N SER A 23 13.54 25.28 12.34
CA SER A 23 12.13 25.56 12.07
C SER A 23 11.93 26.55 10.93
N LEU A 24 12.80 27.55 10.80
CA LEU A 24 12.78 28.49 9.68
C LEU A 24 13.03 27.76 8.35
N PHE A 25 14.07 26.94 8.26
CA PHE A 25 14.35 26.15 7.05
C PHE A 25 13.22 25.17 6.73
N SER A 26 12.67 24.49 7.74
CA SER A 26 11.53 23.59 7.55
C SER A 26 10.32 24.32 6.95
N ASN A 27 9.99 25.50 7.45
CA ASN A 27 8.91 26.31 6.90
C ASN A 27 9.24 26.83 5.50
N ARG A 28 10.48 27.28 5.25
CA ARG A 28 10.90 27.77 3.94
C ARG A 28 10.76 26.68 2.86
N PHE A 29 11.24 25.45 3.13
CA PHE A 29 11.09 24.34 2.18
C PHE A 29 9.62 23.97 1.94
N MET A 30 8.79 23.94 2.98
CA MET A 30 7.36 23.70 2.82
C MET A 30 6.67 24.81 2.03
N CYS A 31 6.96 26.08 2.32
CA CYS A 31 6.42 27.22 1.57
C CYS A 31 6.84 27.17 0.10
N ILE A 32 8.05 26.72 -0.23
CA ILE A 32 8.48 26.50 -1.62
C ILE A 32 7.58 25.46 -2.28
N ALA A 33 7.43 24.28 -1.68
CA ALA A 33 6.60 23.21 -2.23
C ALA A 33 5.13 23.67 -2.39
N GLU A 34 4.57 24.38 -1.41
CA GLU A 34 3.23 24.95 -1.50
C GLU A 34 3.12 26.01 -2.60
N ALA A 35 4.13 26.87 -2.75
CA ALA A 35 4.14 27.89 -3.79
C ALA A 35 4.19 27.28 -5.20
N MET A 36 4.90 26.16 -5.37
CA MET A 36 4.86 25.34 -6.59
C MET A 36 3.44 24.83 -6.83
N GLY A 37 2.81 24.21 -5.83
CA GLY A 37 1.47 23.63 -5.99
C GLY A 37 0.36 24.66 -6.19
N ARG A 38 0.41 25.82 -5.52
CA ARG A 38 -0.49 26.95 -5.81
C ARG A 38 -0.34 27.42 -7.26
N SER A 39 0.89 27.46 -7.77
CA SER A 39 1.15 27.79 -9.18
C SER A 39 0.51 26.77 -10.10
N LEU A 40 0.76 25.47 -9.88
CA LEU A 40 0.21 24.38 -10.68
C LEU A 40 -1.32 24.43 -10.71
N LYS A 41 -1.97 24.57 -9.54
CA LYS A 41 -3.42 24.69 -9.43
C LYS A 41 -3.97 25.88 -10.25
N GLN A 42 -3.29 27.02 -10.23
CA GLN A 42 -3.78 28.22 -10.91
C GLN A 42 -3.61 28.16 -12.43
N THR A 43 -2.58 27.47 -12.91
CA THR A 43 -2.23 27.42 -14.34
C THR A 43 -2.74 26.17 -15.06
N ALA A 44 -3.03 25.08 -14.34
CA ALA A 44 -3.60 23.88 -14.93
C ALA A 44 -4.98 24.14 -15.54
N ILE A 45 -5.33 23.36 -16.56
CA ILE A 45 -6.60 23.46 -17.28
C ILE A 45 -7.50 22.27 -16.95
N SER A 46 -6.95 21.06 -16.77
CA SER A 46 -7.80 19.90 -16.50
C SER A 46 -8.53 20.02 -15.17
N THR A 47 -9.76 19.51 -15.16
CA THR A 47 -10.59 19.46 -13.96
C THR A 47 -9.98 18.59 -12.87
N ASN A 48 -9.22 17.55 -13.23
CA ASN A 48 -8.53 16.67 -12.28
C ASN A 48 -7.47 17.44 -11.47
N ILE A 49 -6.60 18.18 -12.14
CA ILE A 49 -5.53 18.92 -11.46
C ILE A 49 -6.07 20.20 -10.81
N LYS A 50 -6.88 20.98 -11.53
CA LYS A 50 -7.34 22.30 -11.09
C LYS A 50 -8.38 22.24 -9.99
N GLU A 51 -9.43 21.45 -10.19
CA GLU A 51 -10.62 21.42 -9.31
C GLU A 51 -10.55 20.28 -8.29
N ARG A 52 -10.17 19.07 -8.73
CA ARG A 52 -10.08 17.89 -7.85
C ARG A 52 -8.79 17.81 -7.05
N LEU A 53 -7.80 18.65 -7.39
CA LEU A 53 -6.48 18.72 -6.74
C LEU A 53 -5.69 17.41 -6.80
N ASP A 54 -5.87 16.66 -7.88
CA ASP A 54 -5.24 15.37 -8.11
C ASP A 54 -3.81 15.55 -8.65
N PHE A 55 -2.96 16.19 -7.84
CA PHE A 55 -1.58 16.49 -8.15
C PHE A 55 -0.73 16.55 -6.87
N SER A 56 0.59 16.66 -7.04
CA SER A 56 1.51 16.93 -5.95
C SER A 56 2.78 17.60 -6.43
N CYS A 57 3.38 18.39 -5.54
CA CYS A 57 4.65 19.08 -5.77
C CYS A 57 5.60 18.80 -4.61
N ALA A 58 6.87 18.54 -4.94
CA ALA A 58 7.90 18.30 -3.96
C ALA A 58 9.28 18.80 -4.38
N VAL A 59 10.11 18.98 -3.36
CA VAL A 59 11.53 19.29 -3.45
C VAL A 59 12.31 18.07 -2.98
N PHE A 60 13.36 17.71 -3.72
CA PHE A 60 14.22 16.58 -3.48
C PHE A 60 15.68 17.01 -3.37
N SER A 61 16.46 16.24 -2.59
CA SER A 61 17.91 16.40 -2.43
C SER A 61 18.66 16.09 -3.74
N PRO A 62 19.95 16.46 -3.87
CA PRO A 62 20.78 16.03 -5.00
C PRO A 62 20.82 14.51 -5.23
N ASN A 63 20.58 13.73 -4.16
CA ASN A 63 20.60 12.27 -4.20
C ASN A 63 19.20 11.68 -4.49
N GLY A 64 18.18 12.51 -4.68
CA GLY A 64 16.81 12.08 -4.95
C GLY A 64 15.95 11.82 -3.69
N ASP A 65 16.42 12.19 -2.49
CA ASP A 65 15.61 12.04 -1.27
C ASP A 65 14.56 13.13 -1.17
N LEU A 66 13.35 12.80 -0.73
CA LEU A 66 12.32 13.79 -0.44
C LEU A 66 12.72 14.73 0.71
N VAL A 67 12.63 16.04 0.47
CA VAL A 67 12.91 17.09 1.46
C VAL A 67 11.63 17.71 2.00
N ALA A 68 10.74 18.11 1.09
CA ALA A 68 9.47 18.73 1.44
C ALA A 68 8.42 18.43 0.37
N ASN A 69 7.19 18.19 0.81
CA ASN A 69 6.04 17.99 -0.06
C ASN A 69 4.91 18.94 0.34
N ALA A 70 4.21 19.47 -0.66
CA ALA A 70 3.02 20.25 -0.40
C ALA A 70 1.85 19.33 0.03
N PRO A 71 0.90 19.80 0.86
CA PRO A 71 -0.16 18.99 1.47
C PRO A 71 -1.30 18.56 0.50
N PHE A 72 -1.00 18.36 -0.79
CA PHE A 72 -1.92 17.76 -1.75
C PHE A 72 -1.88 16.24 -1.62
N VAL A 73 -2.33 15.47 -2.64
CA VAL A 73 -2.46 14.00 -2.56
C VAL A 73 -1.09 13.32 -2.35
N PRO A 74 -0.70 12.94 -1.12
CA PRO A 74 0.71 12.57 -0.84
C PRO A 74 1.13 11.26 -1.50
N VAL A 75 0.15 10.46 -1.96
CA VAL A 75 0.35 9.18 -2.65
C VAL A 75 1.19 9.34 -3.92
N HIS A 76 1.13 10.50 -4.57
CA HIS A 76 1.78 10.76 -5.85
C HIS A 76 3.31 10.79 -5.79
N LEU A 77 3.90 11.00 -4.61
CA LEU A 77 5.34 11.25 -4.44
C LEU A 77 6.07 10.15 -3.65
N GLY A 78 5.35 9.07 -3.27
CA GLY A 78 5.95 7.86 -2.72
C GLY A 78 6.62 7.00 -3.80
N ALA A 79 7.32 5.94 -3.39
CA ALA A 79 8.16 5.09 -4.24
C ALA A 79 7.41 4.24 -5.31
N MET A 80 6.15 4.54 -5.65
CA MET A 80 5.37 3.74 -6.60
C MET A 80 4.60 4.63 -7.58
N SER A 81 4.64 4.23 -8.86
CA SER A 81 3.70 4.70 -9.87
C SER A 81 2.34 4.04 -9.59
N CYS A 82 1.28 4.83 -9.42
CA CYS A 82 -0.05 4.29 -9.12
C CYS A 82 -0.75 3.76 -10.38
N HIS A 83 -0.43 4.34 -11.55
CA HIS A 83 -0.91 3.99 -12.89
C HIS A 83 -0.28 4.94 -13.93
N LEU A 84 -0.41 4.65 -15.23
CA LEU A 84 0.17 5.45 -16.33
C LEU A 84 -0.26 6.94 -16.39
N PRO A 85 -1.50 7.34 -16.05
CA PRO A 85 -1.95 8.73 -16.17
C PRO A 85 -1.28 9.73 -15.22
N ASP A 86 -0.57 9.24 -14.19
CA ASP A 86 0.14 10.09 -13.24
C ASP A 86 1.52 10.50 -13.78
N LEU A 87 1.52 11.48 -14.67
CA LEU A 87 2.75 11.96 -15.31
C LEU A 87 3.55 12.85 -14.35
N THR A 88 4.84 12.53 -14.23
CA THR A 88 5.78 13.26 -13.37
C THR A 88 6.75 14.07 -14.22
N VAL A 89 6.79 15.38 -13.97
CA VAL A 89 7.81 16.27 -14.53
C VAL A 89 8.84 16.55 -13.45
N ILE A 90 10.11 16.28 -13.77
CA ILE A 90 11.27 16.49 -12.91
C ILE A 90 12.14 17.59 -13.52
N THR A 91 12.57 18.54 -12.70
CA THR A 91 13.44 19.64 -13.13
C THR A 91 14.67 19.71 -12.21
N PRO A 92 15.89 19.52 -12.74
CA PRO A 92 17.10 19.73 -11.96
C PRO A 92 17.32 21.21 -11.67
N CYS A 93 17.68 21.52 -10.43
CA CYS A 93 18.16 22.84 -10.02
C CYS A 93 19.69 22.81 -10.03
N PHE A 94 20.31 23.55 -10.94
CA PHE A 94 21.76 23.69 -11.04
C PHE A 94 22.27 24.83 -10.17
N ASP A 95 23.51 24.68 -9.66
CA ASP A 95 24.23 25.76 -8.98
C ASP A 95 24.49 26.92 -9.95
N GLU A 96 24.44 28.16 -9.45
CA GLU A 96 24.76 29.35 -10.25
C GLU A 96 26.26 29.48 -10.52
N ASN A 97 27.09 28.97 -9.60
CA ASN A 97 28.55 29.02 -9.74
C ASN A 97 29.12 27.87 -10.57
N ASP A 98 28.43 26.73 -10.58
CA ASP A 98 28.82 25.54 -11.32
C ASP A 98 27.60 24.90 -12.01
N PRO A 99 27.37 25.21 -13.30
CA PRO A 99 26.21 24.73 -14.04
C PRO A 99 26.24 23.22 -14.30
N THR A 100 27.34 22.52 -13.97
CA THR A 100 27.40 21.05 -14.06
C THR A 100 26.86 20.36 -12.81
N LYS A 101 26.72 21.11 -11.71
CA LYS A 101 26.37 20.55 -10.41
C LYS A 101 24.89 20.75 -10.08
N ILE A 102 24.20 19.65 -9.84
CA ILE A 102 22.80 19.66 -9.38
C ILE A 102 22.78 19.83 -7.85
N ILE A 103 22.02 20.82 -7.39
CA ILE A 103 21.89 21.15 -5.96
C ILE A 103 20.55 20.71 -5.36
N PHE A 104 19.51 20.54 -6.18
CA PHE A 104 18.19 20.04 -5.81
C PHE A 104 17.48 19.48 -7.06
N PHE A 105 16.44 18.68 -6.85
CA PHE A 105 15.42 18.45 -7.88
C PHE A 105 14.06 18.99 -7.42
N THR A 106 13.32 19.60 -8.32
CA THR A 106 11.91 19.92 -8.14
C THR A 106 11.10 18.94 -8.98
N ALA A 107 10.03 18.40 -8.42
CA ALA A 107 9.12 17.56 -9.19
C ALA A 107 7.67 17.90 -8.91
N SER A 108 6.87 17.75 -9.95
CA SER A 108 5.43 17.89 -9.91
C SER A 108 4.81 16.72 -10.65
N ARG A 109 3.77 16.14 -10.05
CA ARG A 109 3.01 15.03 -10.61
C ARG A 109 1.54 15.42 -10.68
N GLY A 110 0.85 15.02 -11.73
CA GLY A 110 -0.56 15.31 -11.94
C GLY A 110 -1.26 14.17 -12.65
N HIS A 111 -2.51 13.92 -12.28
CA HIS A 111 -3.34 12.87 -12.88
C HIS A 111 -4.03 13.40 -14.14
N HIS A 112 -3.58 12.93 -15.31
CA HIS A 112 -4.14 13.34 -16.59
C HIS A 112 -5.40 12.53 -16.93
N SER A 113 -6.42 13.21 -17.45
CA SER A 113 -7.72 12.58 -17.72
C SER A 113 -7.71 11.61 -18.90
N ASP A 114 -6.79 11.78 -19.85
CA ASP A 114 -6.70 10.95 -21.05
C ASP A 114 -5.27 10.96 -21.60
N ILE A 115 -4.66 9.77 -21.66
CA ILE A 115 -3.31 9.55 -22.18
C ILE A 115 -3.32 8.66 -23.45
N GLY A 116 -4.50 8.53 -24.08
CA GLY A 116 -4.74 7.56 -25.15
C GLY A 116 -5.09 6.17 -24.64
N GLY A 117 -5.08 5.18 -25.53
CA GLY A 117 -5.43 3.79 -25.23
C GLY A 117 -6.76 3.35 -25.87
N ILE A 118 -7.24 2.17 -25.47
CA ILE A 118 -8.38 1.48 -26.11
C ILE A 118 -9.73 2.16 -25.84
N LEU A 119 -9.90 2.81 -24.70
CA LEU A 119 -11.14 3.50 -24.31
C LEU A 119 -10.86 4.95 -23.87
N PRO A 120 -11.83 5.87 -24.04
CA PRO A 120 -11.74 7.21 -23.46
C PRO A 120 -11.69 7.18 -21.93
N GLY A 121 -10.84 8.03 -21.36
CA GLY A 121 -10.67 8.18 -19.91
C GLY A 121 -9.31 7.69 -19.43
N SER A 122 -9.02 7.91 -18.15
CA SER A 122 -7.68 7.69 -17.61
C SER A 122 -7.36 6.22 -17.32
N MET A 123 -8.36 5.37 -17.10
CA MET A 123 -8.16 3.99 -16.66
C MET A 123 -9.12 3.03 -17.38
N PRO A 124 -8.78 2.52 -18.58
CA PRO A 124 -9.59 1.52 -19.27
C PRO A 124 -9.64 0.20 -18.47
N PRO A 125 -10.80 -0.23 -17.96
CA PRO A 125 -10.90 -1.41 -17.08
C PRO A 125 -10.80 -2.75 -17.83
N THR A 126 -10.88 -2.71 -19.16
CA THR A 126 -10.85 -3.88 -20.04
C THR A 126 -9.48 -4.12 -20.67
N SER A 127 -8.47 -3.30 -20.34
CA SER A 127 -7.11 -3.50 -20.84
C SER A 127 -6.52 -4.80 -20.27
N THR A 128 -5.92 -5.56 -21.16
CA THR A 128 -5.24 -6.83 -20.90
C THR A 128 -3.73 -6.73 -21.17
N GLN A 129 -3.32 -5.75 -21.97
CA GLN A 129 -1.93 -5.47 -22.32
C GLN A 129 -1.58 -3.99 -22.12
N LEU A 130 -0.31 -3.70 -21.84
CA LEU A 130 0.15 -2.36 -21.46
C LEU A 130 -0.08 -1.30 -22.55
N TYR A 131 0.06 -1.65 -23.83
CA TYR A 131 -0.18 -0.70 -24.93
C TYR A 131 -1.66 -0.27 -25.04
N GLU A 132 -2.59 -1.05 -24.47
CA GLU A 132 -4.03 -0.74 -24.46
C GLU A 132 -4.36 0.37 -23.44
N GLU A 133 -3.44 0.65 -22.51
CA GLU A 133 -3.59 1.66 -21.46
C GLU A 133 -3.10 3.07 -21.86
N GLY A 134 -2.58 3.23 -23.09
CA GLY A 134 -2.19 4.53 -23.65
C GLY A 134 -0.68 4.80 -23.63
N ALA A 135 -0.31 6.07 -23.46
CA ALA A 135 1.08 6.54 -23.54
C ALA A 135 1.95 5.94 -22.42
N ASN A 136 2.94 5.13 -22.81
CA ASN A 136 3.89 4.52 -21.90
C ASN A 136 5.23 5.27 -21.93
N ILE A 137 5.45 6.14 -20.93
CA ILE A 137 6.64 6.99 -20.83
C ILE A 137 7.57 6.43 -19.75
N GLN A 138 8.73 5.89 -20.14
CA GLN A 138 9.81 5.60 -19.18
C GLN A 138 10.55 6.87 -18.77
N SER A 139 11.04 7.62 -19.76
CA SER A 139 11.70 8.91 -19.55
C SER A 139 11.68 9.72 -20.85
N LEU A 140 11.33 11.01 -20.74
CA LEU A 140 11.31 11.93 -21.88
C LEU A 140 11.93 13.27 -21.47
N LYS A 141 12.92 13.74 -22.24
CA LYS A 141 13.46 15.09 -22.07
C LYS A 141 12.60 16.09 -22.85
N ILE A 142 11.68 16.74 -22.15
CA ILE A 142 10.68 17.63 -22.77
C ILE A 142 11.10 19.10 -22.84
N VAL A 143 12.07 19.54 -22.05
CA VAL A 143 12.64 20.89 -22.13
C VAL A 143 14.16 20.81 -22.23
N SER A 144 14.74 21.56 -23.16
CA SER A 144 16.19 21.71 -23.29
C SER A 144 16.53 23.17 -23.55
N ASN A 145 17.43 23.76 -22.76
CA ASN A 145 17.84 25.17 -22.87
C ASN A 145 16.66 26.16 -22.90
N GLY A 146 15.59 25.87 -22.16
CA GLY A 146 14.36 26.69 -22.14
C GLY A 146 13.40 26.45 -23.32
N TYR A 147 13.78 25.63 -24.30
CA TYR A 147 12.92 25.27 -25.42
C TYR A 147 12.08 24.04 -25.07
N TYR A 148 10.76 24.19 -25.18
CA TYR A 148 9.78 23.13 -24.98
C TYR A 148 9.64 22.29 -26.26
N ASN A 149 9.77 20.97 -26.13
CA ASN A 149 9.70 20.03 -27.24
C ASN A 149 8.27 19.49 -27.41
N HIS A 150 7.46 20.26 -28.16
CA HIS A 150 6.09 19.89 -28.49
C HIS A 150 6.02 18.58 -29.27
N ASP A 151 6.82 18.45 -30.33
CA ASP A 151 6.76 17.33 -31.26
C ASP A 151 7.05 15.99 -30.56
N ALA A 152 8.01 15.97 -29.64
CA ALA A 152 8.32 14.76 -28.88
C ALA A 152 7.19 14.36 -27.91
N LEU A 153 6.51 15.33 -27.27
CA LEU A 153 5.34 15.01 -26.45
C LEU A 153 4.18 14.56 -27.32
N TYR A 154 3.93 15.22 -28.46
CA TYR A 154 2.86 14.88 -29.39
C TYR A 154 3.02 13.45 -29.91
N LYS A 155 4.24 13.08 -30.32
CA LYS A 155 4.55 11.72 -30.74
C LYS A 155 4.18 10.68 -29.68
N ILE A 156 4.65 10.85 -28.44
CA ILE A 156 4.44 9.84 -27.39
C ILE A 156 2.99 9.80 -26.89
N MET A 157 2.31 10.94 -26.83
CA MET A 157 0.94 11.00 -26.33
C MET A 157 -0.10 10.66 -27.40
N VAL A 158 0.19 10.91 -28.67
CA VAL A 158 -0.78 10.81 -29.77
C VAL A 158 -0.40 9.76 -30.80
N GLU A 159 0.81 9.82 -31.36
CA GLU A 159 1.22 8.94 -32.45
C GLU A 159 1.51 7.51 -31.99
N ASP A 160 2.29 7.35 -30.91
CA ASP A 160 2.73 6.04 -30.43
C ASP A 160 1.55 5.17 -29.94
N PRO A 161 0.57 5.68 -29.15
CA PRO A 161 -0.60 4.89 -28.75
C PRO A 161 -1.54 4.59 -29.93
N ALA A 162 -1.60 5.46 -30.94
CA ALA A 162 -2.46 5.28 -32.11
C ALA A 162 -1.95 4.24 -33.12
N GLN A 163 -0.70 3.79 -32.99
CA GLN A 163 -0.13 2.75 -33.86
C GLN A 163 -0.75 1.37 -33.61
N TYR A 164 -1.37 1.15 -32.44
CA TYR A 164 -1.92 -0.15 -32.06
C TYR A 164 -3.38 -0.31 -32.49
N PRO A 165 -3.78 -1.48 -33.04
CA PRO A 165 -5.16 -1.72 -33.46
C PRO A 165 -6.18 -1.50 -32.33
N GLY A 166 -7.20 -0.69 -32.59
CA GLY A 166 -8.26 -0.38 -31.62
C GLY A 166 -7.87 0.64 -30.54
N CYS A 167 -6.62 1.11 -30.53
CA CYS A 167 -6.17 2.19 -29.64
C CYS A 167 -6.24 3.54 -30.36
N SER A 168 -6.40 4.60 -29.58
CA SER A 168 -6.21 5.96 -30.08
C SER A 168 -5.15 6.70 -29.28
N GLY A 169 -4.56 7.72 -29.90
CA GLY A 169 -3.79 8.73 -29.19
C GLY A 169 -4.64 9.51 -28.18
N SER A 170 -3.98 10.36 -27.40
CA SER A 170 -4.64 11.25 -26.44
C SER A 170 -5.69 12.12 -27.15
N ARG A 171 -6.94 11.95 -26.74
CA ARG A 171 -8.14 12.62 -27.25
C ARG A 171 -8.22 14.06 -26.75
N SER A 172 -7.58 14.34 -25.62
CA SER A 172 -7.52 15.66 -24.98
C SER A 172 -6.09 16.18 -24.90
N PHE A 173 -5.29 15.98 -25.96
CA PHE A 173 -3.87 16.36 -25.96
C PHE A 173 -3.62 17.82 -25.60
N LYS A 174 -4.49 18.75 -26.01
CA LYS A 174 -4.37 20.18 -25.66
C LYS A 174 -4.40 20.43 -24.15
N ASP A 175 -5.25 19.69 -23.43
CA ASP A 175 -5.37 19.79 -21.98
C ASP A 175 -4.13 19.17 -21.31
N VAL A 176 -3.70 18.00 -21.80
CA VAL A 176 -2.49 17.32 -21.33
C VAL A 176 -1.27 18.23 -21.50
N GLU A 177 -1.06 18.78 -22.69
CA GLU A 177 0.05 19.67 -22.98
C GLU A 177 0.04 20.91 -22.08
N SER A 178 -1.13 21.49 -21.85
CA SER A 178 -1.28 22.66 -20.98
C SER A 178 -0.95 22.34 -19.53
N ASP A 179 -1.37 21.18 -19.04
CA ASP A 179 -1.06 20.70 -17.69
C ASP A 179 0.42 20.36 -17.52
N ILE A 180 1.07 19.75 -18.53
CA ILE A 180 2.52 19.51 -18.53
C ILE A 180 3.28 20.85 -18.50
N LYS A 181 2.84 21.87 -19.25
CA LYS A 181 3.41 23.22 -19.18
C LYS A 181 3.21 23.86 -17.80
N ALA A 182 2.04 23.67 -17.19
CA ALA A 182 1.76 24.10 -15.82
C ALA A 182 2.70 23.43 -14.79
N GLN A 183 2.96 22.13 -14.94
CA GLN A 183 3.92 21.38 -14.14
C GLN A 183 5.35 21.93 -14.29
N ILE A 184 5.80 22.17 -15.53
CA ILE A 184 7.11 22.79 -15.81
C ILE A 184 7.21 24.17 -15.15
N ALA A 185 6.18 25.00 -15.26
CA ALA A 185 6.14 26.33 -14.63
C ALA A 185 6.20 26.24 -13.10
N ALA A 186 5.47 25.30 -12.50
CA ALA A 186 5.50 25.04 -11.06
C ALA A 186 6.91 24.63 -10.60
N ASN A 187 7.56 23.72 -11.31
CA ASN A 187 8.93 23.30 -11.02
C ASN A 187 9.94 24.44 -11.14
N ASN A 188 9.85 25.26 -12.19
CA ASN A 188 10.70 26.44 -12.36
C ASN A 188 10.53 27.46 -11.21
N LYS A 189 9.30 27.65 -10.73
CA LYS A 189 9.04 28.49 -9.55
C LYS A 189 9.75 27.93 -8.31
N GLY A 190 9.69 26.62 -8.10
CA GLY A 190 10.43 25.94 -7.03
C GLY A 190 11.93 26.16 -7.14
N THR A 191 12.49 25.97 -8.33
CA THR A 191 13.91 26.17 -8.64
C THR A 191 14.36 27.60 -8.32
N ASN A 192 13.59 28.61 -8.73
CA ASN A 192 13.91 30.01 -8.47
C ASN A 192 13.90 30.34 -6.98
N LEU A 193 12.92 29.83 -6.23
CA LEU A 193 12.85 30.04 -4.78
C LEU A 193 13.97 29.31 -4.03
N LEU A 194 14.37 28.12 -4.48
CA LEU A 194 15.52 27.40 -3.93
C LEU A 194 16.83 28.15 -4.17
N LYS A 195 17.02 28.71 -5.37
CA LYS A 195 18.18 29.56 -5.67
C LYS A 195 18.21 30.81 -4.79
N ALA A 196 17.06 31.46 -4.60
CA ALA A 196 16.95 32.61 -3.69
C ALA A 196 17.32 32.22 -2.25
N LEU A 197 16.87 31.06 -1.77
CA LEU A 197 17.23 30.55 -0.44
C LEU A 197 18.74 30.25 -0.31
N VAL A 198 19.35 29.68 -1.35
CA VAL A 198 20.79 29.41 -1.40
C VAL A 198 21.60 30.71 -1.42
N LYS A 199 21.12 31.74 -2.10
CA LYS A 199 21.74 33.07 -2.12
C LYS A 199 21.69 33.77 -0.76
N GLU A 200 20.66 33.52 0.04
CA GLU A 200 20.48 34.12 1.37
C GLU A 200 21.38 33.47 2.45
N TYR A 201 21.54 32.13 2.44
CA TYR A 201 22.21 31.39 3.54
C TYR A 201 23.42 30.55 3.14
N ASN A 202 23.77 30.50 1.85
CA ASN A 202 24.84 29.69 1.25
C ASN A 202 24.46 28.21 1.11
N LEU A 203 24.91 27.58 0.02
CA LEU A 203 24.53 26.20 -0.33
C LEU A 203 24.83 25.17 0.76
N LYS A 204 26.02 25.25 1.38
CA LYS A 204 26.45 24.33 2.42
C LYS A 204 25.53 24.37 3.65
N THR A 205 25.10 25.56 4.05
CA THR A 205 24.18 25.76 5.17
C THR A 205 22.81 25.18 4.83
N VAL A 206 22.27 25.49 3.66
CA VAL A 206 20.97 24.97 3.20
C VAL A 206 20.96 23.44 3.17
N HIS A 207 22.02 22.81 2.65
CA HIS A 207 22.16 21.35 2.63
C HIS A 207 22.33 20.74 4.03
N SER A 208 23.05 21.42 4.93
CA SER A 208 23.18 20.98 6.33
C SER A 208 21.82 20.96 7.03
N TYR A 209 21.06 22.05 6.94
CA TYR A 209 19.72 22.12 7.54
C TYR A 209 18.72 21.17 6.88
N MET A 210 18.79 20.95 5.57
CA MET A 210 18.03 19.90 4.89
C MET A 210 18.28 18.53 5.53
N ASN A 211 19.54 18.17 5.79
CA ASN A 211 19.88 16.91 6.43
C ASN A 211 19.40 16.86 7.89
N HIS A 212 19.48 17.96 8.64
CA HIS A 212 18.91 18.04 9.99
C HIS A 212 17.39 17.85 9.99
N ILE A 213 16.66 18.40 9.02
CA ILE A 213 15.21 18.20 8.87
C ILE A 213 14.90 16.73 8.60
N LYS A 214 15.60 16.10 7.66
CA LYS A 214 15.44 14.67 7.35
C LYS A 214 15.71 13.80 8.58
N ASN A 215 16.82 14.05 9.28
CA ASN A 215 17.18 13.31 10.49
C ASN A 215 16.15 13.54 11.62
N ASN A 216 15.61 14.75 11.75
CA ASN A 216 14.56 15.04 12.71
C ASN A 216 13.25 14.30 12.37
N ALA A 217 12.87 14.22 11.09
CA ALA A 217 11.72 13.47 10.63
C ALA A 217 11.89 11.97 10.93
N GLU A 218 13.04 11.39 10.59
CA GLU A 218 13.39 10.00 10.89
C GLU A 218 13.29 9.72 12.40
N ARG A 219 13.93 10.56 13.23
CA ARG A 219 13.89 10.42 14.70
C ARG A 219 12.48 10.55 15.26
N SER A 220 11.68 11.47 14.71
CA SER A 220 10.30 11.69 15.12
C SER A 220 9.42 10.49 14.79
N VAL A 221 9.54 9.94 13.58
CA VAL A 221 8.86 8.70 13.19
C VAL A 221 9.35 7.53 14.04
N ARG A 222 10.66 7.37 14.25
CA ARG A 222 11.21 6.32 15.13
C ARG A 222 10.65 6.43 16.55
N LYS A 223 10.58 7.64 17.11
CA LYS A 223 10.00 7.90 18.45
C LYS A 223 8.50 7.66 18.46
N MET A 224 7.77 8.06 17.42
CA MET A 224 6.36 7.76 17.26
C MET A 224 6.13 6.26 17.17
N LEU A 225 6.94 5.51 16.42
CA LEU A 225 6.86 4.05 16.30
C LEU A 225 7.17 3.37 17.63
N ARG A 226 8.16 3.85 18.39
CA ARG A 226 8.42 3.39 19.77
C ARG A 226 7.22 3.67 20.68
N LYS A 227 6.69 4.90 20.67
CA LYS A 227 5.49 5.28 21.42
C LYS A 227 4.23 4.56 20.96
N ALA A 228 4.09 4.26 19.68
CA ALA A 228 2.98 3.49 19.14
C ALA A 228 3.12 2.03 19.58
N ALA A 229 4.33 1.46 19.59
CA ALA A 229 4.58 0.16 20.19
C ALA A 229 4.23 0.14 21.69
N GLU A 230 4.53 1.22 22.42
CA GLU A 230 4.15 1.41 23.83
C GLU A 230 2.61 1.62 23.99
N LYS A 231 1.97 2.40 23.10
CA LYS A 231 0.58 2.90 23.23
C LYS A 231 -0.47 2.08 22.50
N ALA A 232 -0.13 1.17 21.58
CA ALA A 232 -1.09 0.46 20.70
C ALA A 232 -2.02 -0.55 21.43
N GLY A 233 -2.59 -0.17 22.58
CA GLY A 233 -3.87 -0.67 23.03
C GLY A 233 -4.97 -0.15 22.08
N SER A 234 -5.80 -1.10 21.61
CA SER A 234 -7.14 -0.94 21.03
C SER A 234 -7.31 -0.01 19.82
N ASN A 235 -6.73 -0.40 18.69
CA ASN A 235 -7.39 -0.54 17.38
C ASN A 235 -6.36 -1.13 16.42
N VAL A 236 -6.49 -2.43 16.12
CA VAL A 236 -5.42 -3.18 15.46
C VAL A 236 -5.98 -3.97 14.30
N LEU A 237 -5.35 -3.73 13.15
CA LEU A 237 -5.38 -4.60 12.00
C LEU A 237 -4.58 -5.86 12.35
N HIS A 238 -5.26 -7.00 12.43
CA HIS A 238 -4.58 -8.28 12.57
C HIS A 238 -4.46 -8.93 11.20
N THR A 239 -3.23 -9.12 10.71
CA THR A 239 -3.00 -9.85 9.47
C THR A 239 -3.11 -11.35 9.73
N ILE A 240 -3.68 -12.10 8.78
CA ILE A 240 -3.90 -13.53 8.93
C ILE A 240 -2.97 -14.26 7.95
N ALA A 241 -2.14 -15.16 8.46
CA ALA A 241 -1.21 -15.96 7.67
C ALA A 241 -1.92 -17.07 6.89
N GLY A 242 -1.26 -17.64 5.87
CA GLY A 242 -1.78 -18.76 5.07
C GLY A 242 -0.66 -19.61 4.50
N GLY A 243 -0.99 -20.53 3.59
CA GLY A 243 0.01 -21.36 2.92
C GLY A 243 0.62 -20.69 1.69
N SER A 244 1.94 -20.76 1.54
CA SER A 244 2.60 -20.32 0.30
C SER A 244 2.53 -21.38 -0.79
N GLY A 245 2.49 -20.94 -2.06
CA GLY A 245 2.60 -21.86 -3.19
C GLY A 245 3.96 -22.57 -3.23
N ALA A 246 3.96 -23.80 -3.72
CA ALA A 246 5.17 -24.54 -4.06
C ALA A 246 5.73 -24.11 -5.44
N GLY A 247 7.00 -24.43 -5.69
CA GLY A 247 7.64 -24.14 -6.98
C GLY A 247 8.65 -25.20 -7.38
N ASP A 248 9.38 -24.93 -8.45
CA ASP A 248 10.27 -25.91 -9.09
C ASP A 248 11.55 -26.14 -8.27
N GLY A 249 11.47 -27.07 -7.31
CA GLY A 249 12.57 -27.38 -6.40
C GLY A 249 12.25 -27.19 -4.93
N TRP A 250 11.07 -26.67 -4.56
CA TRP A 250 10.77 -26.33 -3.17
C TRP A 250 9.29 -26.48 -2.81
N HIS A 251 9.07 -26.96 -1.58
CA HIS A 251 7.76 -26.96 -0.93
C HIS A 251 7.32 -25.54 -0.55
N GLY A 252 6.01 -25.32 -0.53
CA GLY A 252 5.43 -24.12 0.04
C GLY A 252 5.62 -24.07 1.55
N THR A 253 5.85 -22.88 2.10
CA THR A 253 5.97 -22.66 3.54
C THR A 253 4.59 -22.51 4.17
N SER A 254 4.36 -23.20 5.29
CA SER A 254 3.10 -23.17 6.03
C SER A 254 2.99 -21.95 6.94
N GLY A 255 1.78 -21.38 7.05
CA GLY A 255 1.46 -20.29 7.98
C GLY A 255 2.30 -19.02 7.82
N VAL A 256 2.59 -18.62 6.58
CA VAL A 256 3.34 -17.41 6.24
C VAL A 256 2.50 -16.35 5.52
N HIS A 257 2.92 -15.09 5.63
CA HIS A 257 2.31 -13.98 4.90
C HIS A 257 2.95 -13.87 3.51
N CYS A 258 2.26 -14.34 2.47
CA CYS A 258 2.80 -14.38 1.10
C CYS A 258 2.77 -13.02 0.37
N HIS A 259 1.80 -12.16 0.70
CA HIS A 259 1.68 -10.81 0.11
C HIS A 259 2.26 -9.70 0.98
N MET A 260 2.58 -9.99 2.25
CA MET A 260 2.90 -8.99 3.26
C MET A 260 4.05 -9.51 4.14
N THR A 261 5.20 -9.67 3.49
CA THR A 261 6.32 -10.52 3.90
C THR A 261 7.14 -10.02 5.08
N ASN A 262 6.88 -8.81 5.60
CA ASN A 262 7.59 -8.22 6.74
C ASN A 262 6.70 -8.07 8.00
N THR A 263 5.55 -8.74 8.06
CA THR A 263 4.63 -8.66 9.21
C THR A 263 4.76 -9.88 10.11
N ARG A 264 5.09 -9.65 11.39
CA ARG A 264 5.13 -10.70 12.42
C ARG A 264 3.72 -11.02 12.90
N ILE A 265 3.53 -12.26 13.34
CA ILE A 265 2.31 -12.64 14.03
C ILE A 265 2.19 -11.96 15.38
N THR A 266 0.97 -11.56 15.77
CA THR A 266 0.68 -11.10 17.13
C THR A 266 0.65 -12.29 18.08
N ASP A 267 1.44 -12.21 19.15
CA ASP A 267 1.46 -13.19 20.24
C ASP A 267 0.04 -13.41 20.82
N PRO A 268 -0.42 -14.67 20.99
CA PRO A 268 -1.68 -15.01 21.67
C PRO A 268 -1.90 -14.26 22.98
N GLU A 269 -0.91 -14.21 23.87
CA GLU A 269 -1.07 -13.61 25.20
C GLU A 269 -1.26 -12.09 25.10
N ILE A 270 -0.56 -11.46 24.15
CA ILE A 270 -0.71 -10.03 23.86
C ILE A 270 -2.07 -9.74 23.22
N LEU A 271 -2.58 -10.65 22.39
CA LEU A 271 -3.91 -10.52 21.79
C LEU A 271 -4.99 -10.55 22.88
N GLU A 272 -4.99 -11.56 23.73
CA GLU A 272 -5.97 -11.72 24.82
C GLU A 272 -5.87 -10.61 25.87
N ARG A 273 -4.66 -10.09 26.12
CA ARG A 273 -4.48 -8.96 27.03
C ARG A 273 -4.99 -7.65 26.45
N ARG A 274 -4.88 -7.44 25.13
CA ARG A 274 -5.25 -6.16 24.47
C ARG A 274 -6.71 -6.12 24.02
N TYR A 275 -7.32 -7.27 23.77
CA TYR A 275 -8.71 -7.36 23.31
C TYR A 275 -9.53 -8.23 24.24
N PRO A 276 -10.83 -7.93 24.39
CA PRO A 276 -11.78 -8.77 25.12
C PRO A 276 -12.10 -10.02 24.27
N VAL A 277 -11.08 -10.82 23.97
CA VAL A 277 -11.19 -12.05 23.19
C VAL A 277 -10.35 -13.14 23.84
N LEU A 278 -10.78 -14.38 23.68
CA LEU A 278 -10.05 -15.57 24.10
C LEU A 278 -9.69 -16.40 22.86
N LEU A 279 -8.43 -16.74 22.70
CA LEU A 279 -7.92 -17.53 21.59
C LEU A 279 -7.93 -19.01 21.97
N HIS A 280 -8.92 -19.76 21.46
CA HIS A 280 -9.05 -21.20 21.74
C HIS A 280 -8.08 -22.05 20.94
N GLU A 281 -7.79 -21.63 19.72
CA GLU A 281 -6.99 -22.41 18.78
C GLU A 281 -6.22 -21.47 17.87
N PHE A 282 -4.94 -21.75 17.70
CA PHE A 282 -4.15 -21.18 16.63
C PHE A 282 -3.06 -22.16 16.20
N GLY A 283 -3.15 -22.66 14.98
CA GLY A 283 -2.25 -23.70 14.48
C GLY A 283 -2.37 -23.87 12.97
N PHE A 284 -1.62 -24.84 12.43
CA PHE A 284 -1.74 -25.20 11.03
C PHE A 284 -3.06 -25.92 10.78
N ARG A 285 -3.68 -25.59 9.65
CA ARG A 285 -4.85 -26.28 9.13
C ARG A 285 -4.36 -27.43 8.28
N SER A 286 -4.30 -28.62 8.84
CA SER A 286 -3.85 -29.83 8.13
C SER A 286 -4.64 -30.07 6.84
N SER A 287 -3.97 -30.63 5.84
CA SER A 287 -4.55 -31.03 4.55
C SER A 287 -5.17 -29.87 3.76
N SER A 288 -4.66 -28.66 3.97
CA SER A 288 -5.06 -27.45 3.25
C SER A 288 -4.10 -27.08 2.12
N GLY A 289 -2.83 -27.50 2.20
CA GLY A 289 -1.84 -27.37 1.14
C GLY A 289 -2.20 -28.20 -0.09
N GLY A 290 -1.94 -27.67 -1.28
CA GLY A 290 -2.14 -28.37 -2.54
C GLY A 290 -1.10 -29.46 -2.75
N VAL A 291 -1.55 -30.63 -3.17
CA VAL A 291 -0.68 -31.79 -3.38
C VAL A 291 0.09 -31.64 -4.70
N GLY A 292 1.35 -32.05 -4.73
CA GLY A 292 2.18 -32.03 -5.93
C GLY A 292 3.54 -32.66 -5.63
N LYS A 293 4.40 -32.79 -6.65
CA LYS A 293 5.81 -33.16 -6.45
C LYS A 293 6.45 -32.32 -5.34
N TYR A 294 6.15 -31.03 -5.35
CA TYR A 294 6.34 -30.15 -4.20
C TYR A 294 4.98 -29.69 -3.68
N ARG A 295 4.69 -30.04 -2.43
CA ARG A 295 3.47 -29.65 -1.71
C ARG A 295 3.41 -28.17 -1.42
N GLY A 296 2.23 -27.56 -1.60
CA GLY A 296 1.95 -26.21 -1.14
C GLY A 296 1.89 -26.14 0.39
N GLY A 297 2.17 -24.97 0.95
CA GLY A 297 2.17 -24.77 2.40
C GLY A 297 0.77 -24.88 3.00
N GLU A 298 0.70 -25.29 4.25
CA GLU A 298 -0.56 -25.33 5.00
C GLU A 298 -1.01 -23.91 5.38
N GLY A 299 -2.31 -23.67 5.32
CA GLY A 299 -2.94 -22.53 5.97
C GLY A 299 -2.91 -22.67 7.50
N CYS A 300 -3.42 -21.65 8.17
CA CYS A 300 -3.72 -21.64 9.60
C CYS A 300 -5.21 -21.75 9.89
N ILE A 301 -5.53 -22.36 11.04
CA ILE A 301 -6.81 -22.28 11.71
C ILE A 301 -6.68 -21.36 12.93
N ARG A 302 -7.70 -20.53 13.17
CA ARG A 302 -7.77 -19.68 14.35
C ARG A 302 -9.19 -19.61 14.91
N SER A 303 -9.36 -19.80 16.21
CA SER A 303 -10.66 -19.68 16.87
C SER A 303 -10.64 -18.62 17.97
N LEU A 304 -11.40 -17.54 17.77
CA LEU A 304 -11.49 -16.40 18.67
C LEU A 304 -12.87 -16.34 19.28
N GLN A 305 -12.98 -16.36 20.60
CA GLN A 305 -14.22 -16.08 21.33
C GLN A 305 -14.24 -14.61 21.76
N PHE A 306 -15.36 -13.92 21.60
CA PHE A 306 -15.52 -12.54 22.07
C PHE A 306 -16.07 -12.52 23.50
N LEU A 307 -15.44 -11.76 24.39
CA LEU A 307 -15.83 -11.64 25.80
C LEU A 307 -16.76 -10.44 26.07
N GLN A 308 -16.93 -9.56 25.08
CA GLN A 308 -17.90 -8.47 25.08
C GLN A 308 -18.39 -8.22 23.65
N PRO A 309 -19.49 -7.47 23.44
CA PRO A 309 -19.97 -7.16 22.10
C PRO A 309 -18.94 -6.34 21.31
N LEU A 310 -18.62 -6.77 20.08
CA LEU A 310 -17.62 -6.13 19.24
C LEU A 310 -18.04 -6.09 17.77
N SER A 311 -17.73 -4.97 17.11
CA SER A 311 -17.80 -4.85 15.65
C SER A 311 -16.52 -5.41 15.03
N VAL A 312 -16.67 -6.38 14.14
CA VAL A 312 -15.56 -7.06 13.49
C VAL A 312 -15.69 -6.94 11.98
N SER A 313 -14.68 -6.33 11.35
CA SER A 313 -14.54 -6.26 9.90
C SER A 313 -13.55 -7.31 9.41
N ILE A 314 -13.96 -8.07 8.38
CA ILE A 314 -13.13 -9.07 7.73
C ILE A 314 -12.84 -8.64 6.30
N LEU A 315 -11.57 -8.69 5.91
CA LEU A 315 -11.10 -8.55 4.54
C LEU A 315 -10.19 -9.74 4.22
N SER A 316 -10.73 -10.73 3.53
CA SER A 316 -10.02 -11.96 3.20
C SER A 316 -10.36 -12.46 1.80
N GLU A 317 -9.34 -12.91 1.09
CA GLU A 317 -9.43 -13.41 -0.29
C GLU A 317 -9.36 -14.95 -0.33
N ARG A 318 -9.51 -15.54 -1.52
CA ARG A 318 -9.41 -17.00 -1.75
C ARG A 318 -10.44 -17.83 -0.94
N ARG A 319 -11.63 -17.26 -0.74
CA ARG A 319 -12.79 -17.92 -0.11
C ARG A 319 -13.75 -18.56 -1.11
N ALA A 320 -13.80 -18.01 -2.33
CA ALA A 320 -14.60 -18.56 -3.44
C ALA A 320 -13.75 -19.28 -4.49
N ARG A 321 -12.47 -18.87 -4.66
CA ARG A 321 -11.53 -19.47 -5.61
C ARG A 321 -10.32 -20.01 -4.87
N SER A 322 -10.01 -21.28 -5.08
CA SER A 322 -8.82 -21.93 -4.53
C SER A 322 -7.54 -21.33 -5.11
N PRO A 323 -6.43 -21.31 -4.36
CA PRO A 323 -5.10 -21.13 -4.93
C PRO A 323 -4.80 -22.27 -5.91
N TYR A 324 -4.44 -21.94 -7.15
CA TYR A 324 -4.21 -22.94 -8.19
C TYR A 324 -2.85 -23.62 -7.98
N GLY A 325 -2.77 -24.90 -8.34
CA GLY A 325 -1.49 -25.59 -8.48
C GLY A 325 -0.89 -25.38 -9.89
N LEU A 326 0.36 -25.76 -10.07
CA LEU A 326 1.12 -25.56 -11.30
C LEU A 326 1.82 -26.84 -11.76
N LYS A 327 1.99 -27.00 -13.08
CA LYS A 327 2.71 -28.12 -13.72
C LYS A 327 2.22 -29.51 -13.27
N GLY A 328 0.91 -29.68 -13.05
CA GLY A 328 0.31 -30.94 -12.59
C GLY A 328 0.14 -31.07 -11.08
N GLY A 329 0.54 -30.05 -10.31
CA GLY A 329 0.17 -29.95 -8.89
C GLY A 329 -1.28 -29.51 -8.70
N GLY A 330 -1.91 -30.03 -7.65
CA GLY A 330 -3.28 -29.75 -7.25
C GLY A 330 -3.46 -28.39 -6.55
N PRO A 331 -4.69 -27.87 -6.53
CA PRO A 331 -5.01 -26.59 -5.90
C PRO A 331 -4.89 -26.67 -4.37
N GLY A 332 -4.61 -25.55 -3.71
CA GLY A 332 -4.75 -25.43 -2.25
C GLY A 332 -6.22 -25.30 -1.82
N ALA A 333 -6.53 -25.61 -0.57
CA ALA A 333 -7.87 -25.47 -0.02
C ALA A 333 -8.28 -23.99 0.06
N THR A 334 -9.55 -23.70 -0.21
CA THR A 334 -10.12 -22.38 0.03
C THR A 334 -10.14 -22.08 1.53
N GLY A 335 -10.03 -20.80 1.87
CA GLY A 335 -10.31 -20.37 3.23
C GLY A 335 -11.82 -20.41 3.53
N LEU A 336 -12.17 -20.36 4.81
CA LEU A 336 -13.53 -20.35 5.30
C LEU A 336 -13.59 -19.52 6.59
N ASN A 337 -14.60 -18.66 6.73
CA ASN A 337 -14.79 -17.87 7.94
C ASN A 337 -16.15 -18.26 8.53
N LEU A 338 -16.15 -18.83 9.74
CA LEU A 338 -17.35 -19.30 10.42
C LEU A 338 -17.60 -18.45 11.67
N TRP A 339 -18.84 -18.01 11.81
CA TRP A 339 -19.35 -17.41 13.04
C TRP A 339 -20.19 -18.45 13.76
N VAL A 340 -19.73 -18.88 14.93
CA VAL A 340 -20.49 -19.71 15.86
C VAL A 340 -21.21 -18.75 16.81
N LYS A 341 -22.49 -18.52 16.51
CA LYS A 341 -23.37 -17.63 17.27
C LYS A 341 -24.00 -18.39 18.43
N GLN A 342 -23.81 -17.88 19.65
CA GLN A 342 -24.43 -18.45 20.84
C GLN A 342 -25.94 -18.19 20.85
N PRO A 343 -26.74 -19.12 21.37
CA PRO A 343 -28.17 -18.91 21.53
C PRO A 343 -28.48 -17.80 22.54
N LYS A 344 -29.56 -17.05 22.28
CA LYS A 344 -30.04 -15.98 23.17
C LYS A 344 -30.91 -16.50 24.32
N GLU A 345 -31.50 -17.68 24.17
CA GLU A 345 -32.40 -18.31 25.14
C GLU A 345 -31.71 -19.56 25.73
N GLU A 346 -32.02 -19.92 26.98
CA GLU A 346 -31.42 -21.08 27.68
C GLU A 346 -31.57 -22.41 26.92
N ASN A 347 -32.59 -22.56 26.07
CA ASN A 347 -32.84 -23.74 25.24
C ASN A 347 -32.56 -23.53 23.73
N GLY A 348 -31.90 -22.42 23.36
CA GLY A 348 -31.62 -22.12 21.96
C GLY A 348 -30.50 -22.98 21.36
N LYS A 349 -30.52 -23.16 20.04
CA LYS A 349 -29.49 -23.90 19.30
C LYS A 349 -28.31 -23.00 18.92
N VAL A 350 -27.08 -23.48 19.12
CA VAL A 350 -25.87 -22.84 18.58
C VAL A 350 -25.91 -22.87 17.05
N ARG A 351 -25.73 -21.71 16.41
CA ARG A 351 -25.75 -21.59 14.94
C ARG A 351 -24.36 -21.36 14.41
N THR A 352 -23.97 -22.12 13.38
CA THR A 352 -22.70 -21.92 12.67
C THR A 352 -22.99 -21.31 11.30
N ILE A 353 -22.56 -20.06 11.11
CA ILE A 353 -22.89 -19.23 9.95
C ILE A 353 -21.61 -18.94 9.17
N ASN A 354 -21.61 -19.18 7.86
CA ASN A 354 -20.53 -18.74 6.99
C ASN A 354 -20.64 -17.24 6.69
N VAL A 355 -19.70 -16.44 7.21
CA VAL A 355 -19.72 -14.98 7.06
C VAL A 355 -19.10 -14.50 5.75
N GLY A 356 -18.43 -15.38 5.00
CA GLY A 356 -17.76 -15.07 3.73
C GLY A 356 -16.48 -14.26 3.89
N GLY A 357 -15.91 -13.84 2.76
CA GLY A 357 -14.56 -13.25 2.74
C GLY A 357 -14.48 -11.77 3.10
N LYS A 358 -15.56 -11.01 2.89
CA LYS A 358 -15.60 -9.56 3.11
C LYS A 358 -16.91 -9.16 3.78
N GLY A 359 -16.83 -8.33 4.81
CA GLY A 359 -17.99 -7.80 5.50
C GLY A 359 -17.66 -7.28 6.90
N THR A 360 -18.59 -6.54 7.47
CA THR A 360 -18.57 -6.11 8.86
C THR A 360 -19.76 -6.75 9.56
N MET A 361 -19.52 -7.36 10.72
CA MET A 361 -20.53 -8.03 11.52
C MET A 361 -20.39 -7.60 12.98
N GLN A 362 -21.52 -7.59 13.70
CA GLN A 362 -21.55 -7.38 15.14
C GLN A 362 -21.57 -8.75 15.82
N PHE A 363 -20.54 -9.04 16.62
CA PHE A 363 -20.45 -10.24 17.43
C PHE A 363 -20.93 -9.95 18.84
N GLY A 364 -21.74 -10.85 19.40
CA GLY A 364 -22.18 -10.78 20.79
C GLY A 364 -21.17 -11.38 21.76
N THR A 365 -21.38 -11.15 23.05
CA THR A 365 -20.61 -11.81 24.11
C THR A 365 -20.77 -13.32 24.02
N GLY A 366 -19.65 -14.05 24.04
CA GLY A 366 -19.60 -15.51 23.96
C GLY A 366 -19.57 -16.07 22.55
N ASP A 367 -19.85 -15.27 21.52
CA ASP A 367 -19.76 -15.69 20.13
C ASP A 367 -18.32 -16.05 19.75
N ARG A 368 -18.16 -16.95 18.77
CA ARG A 368 -16.84 -17.33 18.25
C ARG A 368 -16.71 -17.05 16.75
N LEU A 369 -15.56 -16.54 16.36
CA LEU A 369 -15.09 -16.43 14.98
C LEU A 369 -14.00 -17.49 14.73
N ILE A 370 -14.28 -18.44 13.84
CA ILE A 370 -13.33 -19.45 13.37
C ILE A 370 -12.85 -19.07 11.98
N LEU A 371 -11.55 -18.84 11.84
CA LEU A 371 -10.88 -18.46 10.62
C LEU A 371 -10.07 -19.63 10.09
N HIS A 372 -10.50 -20.22 8.99
CA HIS A 372 -9.70 -21.11 8.17
C HIS A 372 -9.09 -20.29 7.04
N THR A 373 -7.77 -20.22 7.02
CA THR A 373 -7.04 -19.58 5.92
C THR A 373 -6.77 -20.57 4.79
N PRO A 374 -6.54 -20.07 3.56
CA PRO A 374 -6.26 -20.95 2.43
C PRO A 374 -4.86 -21.55 2.55
N GLY A 375 -4.69 -22.76 2.01
CA GLY A 375 -3.36 -23.33 1.77
C GLY A 375 -2.79 -22.91 0.42
N GLY A 376 -1.51 -23.17 0.19
CA GLY A 376 -0.85 -22.87 -1.08
C GLY A 376 -1.11 -23.91 -2.16
N GLY A 377 -0.96 -23.57 -3.43
CA GLY A 377 -1.02 -24.55 -4.52
C GLY A 377 0.23 -25.43 -4.60
N GLY A 378 0.06 -26.69 -5.01
CA GLY A 378 1.16 -27.62 -5.24
C GLY A 378 1.85 -27.42 -6.60
N TRP A 379 3.07 -27.92 -6.74
CA TRP A 379 3.86 -27.87 -7.97
C TRP A 379 4.24 -29.27 -8.43
N GLY A 380 4.08 -29.54 -9.72
CA GLY A 380 4.49 -30.81 -10.35
C GLY A 380 3.51 -31.95 -10.11
N ALA A 381 3.45 -32.88 -11.06
CA ALA A 381 2.68 -34.11 -10.88
C ALA A 381 3.26 -34.91 -9.68
N PRO A 382 2.42 -35.27 -8.72
CA PRO A 382 2.85 -36.00 -7.52
C PRO A 382 3.23 -37.45 -7.83
N ASP A 383 4.21 -37.99 -7.09
CA ASP A 383 4.83 -39.28 -7.39
C ASP A 383 3.94 -40.49 -7.04
N ASN A 384 2.95 -40.33 -6.15
CA ASN A 384 2.10 -41.42 -5.67
C ASN A 384 0.62 -41.00 -5.62
N LYS A 385 -0.21 -41.55 -6.52
CA LYS A 385 -1.56 -41.04 -6.81
C LYS A 385 -2.63 -41.45 -5.78
N GLU A 386 -2.49 -42.61 -5.15
CA GLU A 386 -3.49 -43.17 -4.20
C GLU A 386 -3.54 -42.44 -2.85
N GLU A 387 -2.42 -41.83 -2.42
CA GLU A 387 -2.33 -41.07 -1.17
C GLU A 387 -3.06 -39.71 -1.29
N ILE A 388 -3.13 -39.20 -2.52
CA ILE A 388 -3.76 -37.93 -2.91
C ILE A 388 -5.25 -38.06 -2.94
N ASP A 389 -5.77 -39.15 -3.50
CA ASP A 389 -7.21 -39.39 -3.52
C ASP A 389 -7.78 -39.52 -2.09
N LYS A 390 -6.97 -40.03 -1.14
CA LYS A 390 -7.32 -40.05 0.30
C LYS A 390 -7.26 -38.66 0.94
N GLU A 391 -6.19 -37.88 0.70
CA GLU A 391 -6.07 -36.52 1.24
C GLU A 391 -7.09 -35.53 0.64
N GLU A 392 -7.38 -35.65 -0.66
CA GLU A 392 -8.42 -34.87 -1.35
C GLU A 392 -9.81 -35.26 -0.84
N ALA A 393 -10.06 -36.55 -0.57
CA ALA A 393 -11.29 -37.02 0.08
C ALA A 393 -11.43 -36.49 1.51
N GLU A 394 -10.39 -36.54 2.33
CA GLU A 394 -10.38 -35.95 3.68
C GLU A 394 -10.60 -34.43 3.63
N ARG A 395 -10.02 -33.75 2.64
CA ARG A 395 -10.23 -32.32 2.41
C ARG A 395 -11.68 -32.00 2.04
N LEU A 396 -12.29 -32.78 1.14
CA LEU A 396 -13.70 -32.62 0.78
C LEU A 396 -14.62 -32.90 1.97
N LEU A 397 -14.33 -33.95 2.76
CA LEU A 397 -15.02 -34.26 4.02
C LEU A 397 -14.89 -33.12 5.05
N ASN A 398 -13.71 -32.51 5.18
CA ASN A 398 -13.47 -31.39 6.08
C ASN A 398 -14.11 -30.07 5.61
N GLN A 399 -14.29 -29.88 4.30
CA GLN A 399 -15.02 -28.74 3.73
C GLN A 399 -16.55 -28.91 3.81
N ALA A 400 -17.03 -30.16 3.90
CA ALA A 400 -18.44 -30.51 3.94
C ALA A 400 -19.11 -30.41 5.33
N ARG A 401 -18.45 -29.85 6.35
CA ARG A 401 -19.08 -29.67 7.67
C ARG A 401 -20.29 -28.74 7.56
N ASP A 402 -21.42 -29.18 8.12
CA ASP A 402 -22.74 -28.53 8.15
C ASP A 402 -22.67 -27.08 8.65
N TRP A 403 -22.64 -26.12 7.72
CA TRP A 403 -22.85 -24.70 8.02
C TRP A 403 -24.14 -24.21 7.38
N GLU A 404 -24.90 -23.41 8.13
CA GLU A 404 -26.16 -22.86 7.63
C GLU A 404 -25.88 -21.78 6.58
N PRO A 405 -26.62 -21.76 5.46
CA PRO A 405 -26.52 -20.70 4.46
C PRO A 405 -26.75 -19.33 5.10
N ARG A 406 -26.17 -18.28 4.49
CA ARG A 406 -26.26 -16.90 4.97
C ARG A 406 -27.72 -16.54 5.30
N GLY A 407 -28.00 -16.29 6.58
CA GLY A 407 -29.26 -15.72 7.04
C GLY A 407 -29.56 -14.37 6.36
N THR A 408 -30.81 -13.94 6.47
CA THR A 408 -31.36 -12.74 5.79
C THR A 408 -30.67 -11.46 6.27
N TRP A 409 -30.85 -10.35 5.54
CA TRP A 409 -30.37 -9.03 6.00
C TRP A 409 -30.95 -8.64 7.36
N ALA A 410 -32.18 -9.07 7.67
CA ALA A 410 -32.83 -8.83 8.96
C ALA A 410 -32.09 -9.52 10.13
N ASP A 411 -31.57 -10.73 9.92
CA ASP A 411 -30.78 -11.46 10.94
C ASP A 411 -29.43 -10.78 11.26
N LYS A 412 -28.93 -9.96 10.33
CA LYS A 412 -27.65 -9.23 10.41
C LYS A 412 -27.82 -7.81 10.96
N ALA A 413 -29.02 -7.25 10.83
CA ALA A 413 -29.34 -5.86 11.12
C ALA A 413 -30.03 -5.66 12.47
N GLN A 414 -30.10 -6.69 13.33
CA GLN A 414 -30.44 -6.49 14.74
C GLN A 414 -29.17 -6.31 15.56
N PRO A 415 -28.69 -5.06 15.74
CA PRO A 415 -27.74 -4.76 16.81
C PRO A 415 -28.45 -4.98 18.14
N ASP A 416 -27.85 -5.82 19.00
CA ASP A 416 -28.19 -5.82 20.42
C ASP A 416 -27.34 -4.72 21.07
N PHE A 417 -27.98 -3.59 21.40
CA PHE A 417 -27.48 -2.67 22.41
C PHE A 417 -28.02 -3.07 23.77
#